data_AF-A0A1H1M340-F1
#
_entry.id   AF-A0A1H1M340-F1
#
_cell.length_a   1.000
_cell.length_b   1.000
_cell.length_c   1.000
_cell.angle_alpha   90.00
_cell.angle_beta   90.00
_cell.angle_gamma   90.00
#
_symmetry.space_group_name_H-M   'P 1'
#
loop_
_entity.id
_entity.type
_entity.pdbx_description
1 polymer ?
#
loop_
_entity_poly.entity_id
_entity_poly.type
_entity_poly.pdbx_seq_one_letter_code
_entity_poly.pdbx_strand_id
1 'polypeptide(L)'
;MLHNPSIELQSAAAGVARVVRQICLLREQGDTPQAAQLQENELADAVRDLRLAHGPAVLPDTELQAMFAAEERRVAEAVILSELLIPRLVENWPAEPRPPRSGGLRSSPASAPVAVAPPAGPPAIPDLLDAMLAAERPGRRPPPATHRES
;
A
#
# COMPACT_ATOMS: atom_id res chain seq x y z
N MET A 1 -10.96 -27.55 5.49
CA MET A 1 -10.07 -26.42 5.18
C MET A 1 -8.66 -26.83 5.57
N LEU A 2 -7.78 -27.09 4.61
CA LEU A 2 -6.41 -27.50 4.88
C LEU A 2 -5.60 -26.23 5.20
N HIS A 3 -5.20 -26.04 6.46
CA HIS A 3 -4.21 -25.02 6.81
C HIS A 3 -2.89 -25.40 6.14
N ASN A 4 -2.30 -24.47 5.39
CA ASN A 4 -1.01 -24.67 4.74
C ASN A 4 0.06 -23.97 5.59
N PRO A 5 0.78 -24.69 6.47
CA PRO A 5 1.69 -24.11 7.45
C PRO A 5 2.86 -23.34 6.79
N SER A 6 3.17 -23.65 5.53
CA SER A 6 4.20 -22.93 4.78
C SER A 6 3.80 -21.48 4.47
N ILE A 7 2.50 -21.19 4.27
CA ILE A 7 2.03 -19.84 3.95
C ILE A 7 2.09 -18.95 5.20
N GLU A 8 1.73 -19.49 6.36
CA GLU A 8 1.76 -18.77 7.64
C GLU A 8 3.18 -18.41 8.05
N LEU A 9 4.12 -19.37 7.91
CA LEU A 9 5.54 -19.14 8.16
C LEU A 9 6.10 -18.04 7.24
N GLN A 10 5.76 -18.07 5.95
CA GLN A 10 6.19 -17.03 4.99
C GLN A 10 5.63 -15.65 5.35
N SER A 11 4.35 -15.58 5.72
CA SER A 11 3.72 -14.32 6.13
C SER A 11 4.37 -13.75 7.40
N ALA A 12 4.66 -14.60 8.38
CA ALA A 12 5.30 -14.20 9.63
C ALA A 12 6.76 -13.76 9.40
N ALA A 13 7.53 -14.49 8.58
CA ALA A 13 8.87 -14.11 8.17
C ALA A 13 8.88 -12.77 7.40
N ALA A 14 7.88 -12.52 6.55
CA ALA A 14 7.70 -11.24 5.88
C ALA A 14 7.32 -10.10 6.85
N GLY A 15 6.71 -10.41 8.00
CA GLY A 15 6.52 -9.47 9.09
C GLY A 15 7.84 -9.05 9.73
N VAL A 16 8.67 -10.02 10.10
CA VAL A 16 10.02 -9.78 10.65
C VAL A 16 10.87 -8.96 9.67
N ALA A 17 10.88 -9.32 8.38
CA ALA A 17 11.62 -8.59 7.35
C ALA A 17 11.19 -7.11 7.23
N ARG A 18 9.89 -6.82 7.40
CA ARG A 18 9.38 -5.44 7.40
C ARG A 18 9.91 -4.64 8.58
N VAL A 19 9.91 -5.21 9.78
CA VAL A 19 10.46 -4.55 10.98
C VAL A 19 11.96 -4.32 10.83
N VAL A 20 12.72 -5.32 10.37
CA VAL A 20 14.16 -5.19 10.09
C VAL A 20 14.43 -4.04 9.12
N ARG A 21 13.69 -3.96 8.00
CA ARG A 21 13.79 -2.84 7.07
C ARG A 21 13.53 -1.49 7.73
N GLN A 22 12.47 -1.38 8.53
CA GLN A 22 12.12 -0.13 9.20
C GLN A 22 13.22 0.31 10.17
N ILE A 23 13.82 -0.62 10.92
CA ILE A 23 14.98 -0.36 11.78
C ILE A 23 16.15 0.18 10.94
N CYS A 24 16.47 -0.46 9.82
CA CYS A 24 17.55 -0.03 8.93
C CYS A 24 17.29 1.38 8.37
N LEU A 25 16.06 1.68 7.96
CA LEU A 25 15.67 3.00 7.49
C LEU A 25 15.83 4.08 8.56
N LEU A 26 15.40 3.81 9.80
CA LEU A 26 15.54 4.77 10.92
C LEU A 26 17.01 5.05 11.23
N ARG A 27 17.86 4.01 11.22
CA ARG A 27 19.31 4.16 11.40
C ARG A 27 19.93 5.04 10.32
N GLU A 28 19.59 4.81 9.06
CA GLU A 28 20.08 5.60 7.93
C GLU A 28 19.59 7.06 7.97
N GLN A 29 18.42 7.32 8.56
CA GLN A 29 17.91 8.66 8.81
C GLN A 29 18.54 9.35 10.04
N GLY A 30 19.35 8.63 10.81
CA GLY A 30 19.97 9.11 12.05
C GLY A 30 19.09 8.98 13.29
N ASP A 31 17.88 8.43 13.20
CA ASP A 31 16.98 8.21 14.33
C ASP A 31 17.32 6.90 15.07
N THR A 32 18.50 6.89 15.66
CA THR A 32 19.02 5.75 16.43
C THR A 32 18.15 5.41 17.66
N PRO A 33 17.61 6.37 18.43
CA PRO A 33 16.74 6.06 19.57
C PRO A 33 15.47 5.32 19.17
N GLN A 34 14.78 5.77 18.12
CA GLN A 34 13.58 5.09 17.65
C GLN A 34 13.90 3.71 17.07
N ALA A 35 15.02 3.57 16.34
CA ALA A 35 15.48 2.29 15.83
C ALA A 35 15.76 1.28 16.97
N ALA A 36 16.39 1.72 18.06
CA ALA A 36 16.63 0.89 19.23
C ALA A 36 15.32 0.46 19.90
N GLN A 37 14.38 1.39 20.09
CA GLN A 37 13.07 1.08 20.65
C GLN A 37 12.31 0.04 19.80
N LEU A 38 12.34 0.19 18.47
CA LEU A 38 11.69 -0.73 17.55
C LEU A 38 12.32 -2.12 17.58
N GLN A 39 13.65 -2.18 17.72
CA GLN A 39 14.39 -3.44 17.85
C GLN A 39 14.11 -4.16 19.17
N GLU A 40 14.08 -3.43 20.28
CA GLU A 40 13.89 -4.00 21.62
C GLU A 40 12.46 -4.49 21.85
N ASN A 41 11.47 -3.83 21.23
CA ASN A 41 10.06 -4.17 21.42
C ASN A 41 9.53 -4.99 20.23
N GLU A 42 9.23 -4.33 19.11
CA GLU A 42 8.47 -4.95 18.01
C GLU A 42 9.22 -6.11 17.34
N LEU A 43 10.54 -5.98 17.12
CA LEU A 43 11.31 -7.08 16.53
C LEU A 43 11.43 -8.25 17.51
N ALA A 44 11.72 -7.98 18.79
CA ALA A 44 11.82 -9.00 19.81
C ALA A 44 10.50 -9.78 19.96
N ASP A 45 9.37 -9.05 19.97
CA ASP A 45 8.03 -9.63 20.00
C ASP A 45 7.74 -10.47 18.75
N ALA A 46 8.00 -9.95 17.55
CA ALA A 46 7.76 -10.68 16.31
C ALA A 46 8.60 -11.97 16.20
N VAL A 47 9.88 -11.93 16.58
CA VAL A 47 10.75 -13.12 16.58
C VAL A 47 10.31 -14.11 17.65
N ARG A 48 9.95 -13.64 18.85
CA ARG A 48 9.41 -14.50 19.91
C ARG A 48 8.15 -15.22 19.43
N ASP A 49 7.20 -14.49 18.88
CA ASP A 49 5.91 -15.03 18.44
C ASP A 49 6.10 -16.03 17.29
N LEU A 50 7.01 -15.75 16.35
CA LEU A 50 7.40 -16.69 15.29
C LEU A 50 7.95 -18.00 15.86
N ARG A 51 8.87 -17.92 16.83
CA ARG A 51 9.49 -19.07 17.50
C ARG A 51 8.50 -19.85 18.37
N LEU A 52 7.55 -19.18 19.00
CA LEU A 52 6.46 -19.82 19.75
C LEU A 52 5.53 -20.62 18.82
N ALA A 53 5.20 -20.07 17.64
CA ALA A 53 4.29 -20.70 16.71
C ALA A 53 4.91 -21.86 15.92
N HIS A 54 6.19 -21.76 15.54
CA HIS A 54 6.82 -22.70 14.60
C HIS A 54 8.04 -23.44 15.17
N GLY A 55 8.44 -23.13 16.41
CA GLY A 55 9.55 -23.76 17.12
C GLY A 55 10.81 -22.88 17.23
N PRO A 56 11.68 -23.13 18.22
CA PRO A 56 12.82 -22.28 18.53
C PRO A 56 13.93 -22.31 17.47
N ALA A 57 13.95 -23.34 16.63
CA ALA A 57 14.91 -23.46 15.52
C ALA A 57 14.54 -22.58 14.32
N VAL A 58 13.32 -22.01 14.31
CA VAL A 58 12.88 -21.11 13.25
C VAL A 58 13.55 -19.75 13.42
N LEU A 59 14.15 -19.29 12.33
CA LEU A 59 14.90 -18.03 12.26
C LEU A 59 16.03 -17.97 13.31
N PRO A 60 17.13 -18.72 13.11
CA PRO A 60 18.30 -18.61 13.96
C PRO A 60 18.89 -17.20 13.90
N ASP A 61 19.61 -16.81 14.94
CA ASP A 61 20.17 -15.46 15.06
C ASP A 61 21.12 -15.11 13.89
N THR A 62 21.79 -16.10 13.30
CA THR A 62 22.63 -15.92 12.10
C THR A 62 21.81 -15.54 10.86
N GLU A 63 20.61 -16.10 10.70
CA GLU A 63 19.70 -15.75 9.62
C GLU A 63 19.10 -14.36 9.84
N LEU A 64 18.73 -14.03 11.08
CA LEU A 64 18.29 -12.68 11.43
C LEU A 64 19.39 -11.62 11.17
N GLN A 65 20.64 -11.91 11.53
CA GLN A 65 21.79 -11.06 11.20
C GLN A 65 22.00 -10.91 9.69
N ALA A 66 21.84 -11.99 8.92
CA ALA A 66 21.91 -11.94 7.46
C ALA A 66 20.80 -11.07 6.86
N MET A 67 19.58 -11.12 7.42
CA MET A 67 18.48 -10.23 7.04
C MET A 67 18.82 -8.76 7.28
N PHE A 68 19.41 -8.43 8.44
CA PHE A 68 19.89 -7.08 8.72
C PHE A 68 20.92 -6.63 7.69
N ALA A 69 21.99 -7.40 7.47
CA ALA A 69 23.03 -7.04 6.51
C ALA A 69 22.47 -6.83 5.09
N ALA A 70 21.51 -7.66 4.68
CA ALA A 70 20.85 -7.54 3.38
C ALA A 70 19.98 -6.27 3.29
N GLU A 71 19.17 -5.97 4.31
CA GLU A 71 18.34 -4.76 4.30
C GLU A 71 19.17 -3.48 4.49
N GLU A 72 20.22 -3.47 5.31
CA GLU A 72 21.15 -2.34 5.43
C GLU A 72 21.73 -1.97 4.06
N ARG A 73 22.21 -2.97 3.32
CA ARG A 73 22.68 -2.77 1.95
C ARG A 73 21.59 -2.23 1.02
N ARG A 74 20.38 -2.80 1.07
CA ARG A 74 19.26 -2.36 0.22
C ARG A 74 18.82 -0.93 0.52
N VAL A 75 18.81 -0.55 1.80
CA VAL A 75 18.47 0.82 2.20
C VAL A 75 19.55 1.78 1.74
N ALA A 76 20.83 1.47 1.93
CA ALA A 76 21.92 2.31 1.44
C ALA A 76 21.84 2.51 -0.09
N GLU A 77 21.60 1.44 -0.85
CA GLU A 77 21.40 1.52 -2.31
C GLU A 77 20.17 2.39 -2.67
N ALA A 78 19.06 2.26 -1.93
CA ALA A 78 17.85 3.04 -2.15
C ALA A 78 18.06 4.53 -1.82
N VAL A 79 18.83 4.86 -0.78
CA VAL A 79 19.19 6.24 -0.42
C VAL A 79 19.98 6.87 -1.57
N ILE A 80 21.05 6.21 -2.04
CA ILE A 80 21.85 6.68 -3.18
C ILE A 80 20.98 6.90 -4.42
N LEU A 81 20.10 5.93 -4.74
CA LEU A 81 19.20 6.06 -5.87
C LEU A 81 18.24 7.25 -5.71
N SER A 82 17.73 7.47 -4.50
CA SER A 82 16.84 8.60 -4.22
C SER A 82 17.54 9.94 -4.40
N GLU A 83 18.80 10.08 -3.99
CA GLU A 83 19.59 11.30 -4.19
C GLU A 83 19.81 11.62 -5.68
N LEU A 84 19.95 10.59 -6.52
CA LEU A 84 20.10 10.74 -7.96
C LEU A 84 18.77 11.05 -8.67
N LEU A 85 17.66 10.45 -8.20
CA LEU A 85 16.36 10.55 -8.85
C LEU A 85 15.55 11.77 -8.40
N ILE A 86 15.60 12.16 -7.13
CA ILE A 86 14.79 13.26 -6.59
C ILE A 86 14.98 14.56 -7.38
N PRO A 87 16.21 15.02 -7.69
CA PRO A 87 16.40 16.24 -8.47
C PRO A 87 15.74 16.16 -9.85
N ARG A 88 15.87 15.01 -10.53
CA ARG A 88 15.27 14.78 -11.85
C ARG A 88 13.75 14.74 -11.79
N LEU A 89 13.20 14.14 -10.74
CA LEU A 89 11.76 14.11 -10.52
C LEU A 89 11.22 15.50 -10.23
N VAL A 90 11.90 16.31 -9.43
CA VAL A 90 11.53 17.70 -9.13
C VAL A 90 11.58 18.59 -10.37
N GLU A 91 12.61 18.45 -11.21
CA GLU A 91 12.74 19.18 -12.48
C GLU A 91 11.61 18.89 -13.47
N ASN A 92 11.15 17.63 -13.51
CA ASN A 92 10.13 17.17 -14.46
C ASN A 92 8.73 17.06 -13.85
N TRP A 93 8.57 17.40 -12.57
CA TRP A 93 7.26 17.35 -11.94
C TRP A 93 6.39 18.45 -12.54
N PRO A 94 5.27 18.11 -13.19
CA PRO A 94 4.38 19.14 -13.72
C PRO A 94 3.95 20.02 -12.56
N ALA A 95 4.24 21.32 -12.65
CA ALA A 95 3.69 22.28 -11.73
C ALA A 95 2.17 22.12 -11.77
N GLU A 96 1.59 21.63 -10.68
CA GLU A 96 0.16 21.38 -10.60
C GLU A 96 -0.55 22.68 -11.03
N PRO A 97 -1.49 22.65 -11.99
CA PRO A 97 -2.21 23.84 -12.41
C PRO A 97 -2.94 24.38 -11.18
N ARG A 98 -2.38 25.43 -10.58
CA ARG A 98 -2.94 26.12 -9.43
C ARG A 98 -4.40 26.41 -9.77
N PRO A 99 -5.39 25.84 -9.05
CA PRO A 99 -6.77 26.15 -9.33
C PRO A 99 -6.93 27.67 -9.23
N PRO A 100 -7.59 28.32 -10.21
CA PRO A 100 -7.84 29.75 -10.12
C PRO A 100 -8.54 29.98 -8.78
N ARG A 101 -7.95 30.84 -7.95
CA ARG A 101 -8.55 31.29 -6.71
C ARG A 101 -9.85 32.01 -7.09
N SER A 102 -10.95 31.27 -7.16
CA SER A 102 -12.28 31.85 -7.21
C SER A 102 -12.43 32.70 -5.95
N GLY A 103 -12.36 34.02 -6.14
CA GLY A 103 -12.74 34.99 -5.13
C GLY A 103 -14.22 34.83 -4.82
N GLY A 104 -14.55 33.90 -3.93
CA GLY A 104 -15.87 33.71 -3.36
C GLY A 104 -15.96 34.49 -2.06
N LEU A 105 -16.73 35.57 -2.09
CA LEU A 105 -17.02 36.45 -0.97
C LEU A 105 -17.51 35.70 0.29
N ARG A 106 -17.17 36.31 1.44
CA ARG A 106 -17.84 36.14 2.74
C ARG A 106 -19.35 35.97 2.58
N SER A 107 -19.94 35.01 3.30
CA SER A 107 -21.00 35.22 4.31
C SER A 107 -21.54 33.87 4.83
N SER A 108 -21.44 33.65 6.13
CA SER A 108 -22.32 32.79 6.95
C SER A 108 -23.59 33.62 7.30
N PRO A 109 -24.79 33.08 7.63
CA PRO A 109 -25.04 31.79 8.29
C PRO A 109 -26.29 30.98 7.87
N ALA A 110 -26.32 29.73 8.37
CA ALA A 110 -27.45 28.90 8.84
C ALA A 110 -28.83 28.94 8.16
N SER A 111 -29.23 27.80 7.56
CA SER A 111 -30.55 27.15 7.79
C SER A 111 -30.58 25.74 7.19
N ALA A 112 -31.17 24.79 7.92
CA ALA A 112 -31.39 23.39 7.54
C ALA A 112 -32.75 23.21 6.80
N PRO A 113 -33.16 21.99 6.43
CA PRO A 113 -33.01 21.44 5.09
C PRO A 113 -34.32 21.48 4.29
N VAL A 114 -34.25 21.91 3.03
CA VAL A 114 -35.31 21.64 2.04
C VAL A 114 -34.84 20.45 1.21
N ALA A 115 -35.58 19.35 1.26
CA ALA A 115 -35.40 18.21 0.39
C ALA A 115 -35.72 18.64 -1.05
N VAL A 116 -34.68 18.96 -1.81
CA VAL A 116 -34.72 19.17 -3.26
C VAL A 116 -34.01 17.99 -3.89
N ALA A 117 -34.70 17.31 -4.80
CA ALA A 117 -34.16 16.22 -5.61
C ALA A 117 -32.82 16.65 -6.26
N PRO A 118 -31.79 15.79 -6.25
CA PRO A 118 -30.48 16.19 -6.75
C PRO A 118 -30.55 16.44 -8.26
N PRO A 119 -30.07 17.60 -8.76
CA PRO A 119 -29.78 17.77 -10.18
C PRO A 119 -28.64 16.81 -10.56
N ALA A 120 -28.76 16.18 -11.73
CA ALA A 120 -27.76 15.28 -12.28
C ALA A 120 -26.42 16.01 -12.48
N GLY A 121 -25.55 15.91 -11.47
CA GLY A 121 -24.14 16.28 -11.58
C GLY A 121 -23.36 15.28 -12.41
N PRO A 122 -22.12 15.60 -12.81
CA PRO A 122 -21.23 14.63 -13.42
C PRO A 122 -21.09 13.40 -12.50
N PRO A 123 -21.02 12.18 -13.07
CA PRO A 123 -21.03 10.95 -12.30
C PRO A 123 -19.93 10.97 -11.25
N ALA A 124 -20.28 10.61 -10.01
CA ALA A 124 -19.28 10.50 -8.97
C ALA A 124 -18.32 9.36 -9.30
N ILE A 125 -17.10 9.40 -8.74
CA ILE A 125 -16.08 8.36 -8.94
C ILE A 125 -16.63 6.94 -8.73
N PRO A 126 -17.49 6.66 -7.72
CA PRO A 126 -18.11 5.34 -7.55
C PRO A 126 -18.98 4.91 -8.74
N ASP A 127 -19.78 5.83 -9.31
CA ASP A 127 -20.68 5.54 -10.44
C ASP A 127 -19.88 5.17 -11.71
N LEU A 128 -18.70 5.77 -11.87
CA LEU A 128 -17.78 5.52 -12.98
C LEU A 128 -17.13 4.14 -12.89
N LEU A 129 -16.77 3.72 -11.66
CA LEU A 129 -16.22 2.39 -11.40
C LEU A 129 -17.26 1.29 -11.61
N ASP A 130 -18.50 1.51 -11.15
CA ASP A 130 -19.60 0.57 -11.37
C ASP A 130 -19.94 0.42 -12.86
N ALA A 131 -19.88 1.52 -13.63
CA ALA A 131 -20.08 1.47 -15.08
C ALA A 131 -18.96 0.69 -15.81
N MET A 132 -17.70 0.84 -15.38
CA MET A 132 -16.57 0.09 -15.95
C MET A 132 -16.68 -1.41 -15.62
N LEU A 133 -17.04 -1.76 -14.39
CA LEU A 133 -17.26 -3.15 -13.97
C LEU A 133 -18.46 -3.78 -14.67
N ALA A 134 -19.52 -3.01 -14.94
CA ALA A 134 -20.67 -3.47 -15.70
C ALA A 134 -20.34 -3.72 -17.18
N ALA A 135 -19.45 -2.90 -17.76
CA ALA A 135 -19.00 -3.02 -19.15
C ALA A 135 -18.04 -4.20 -19.37
N GLU A 136 -17.30 -4.64 -18.35
CA GLU A 136 -16.33 -5.74 -18.46
C GLU A 136 -16.94 -7.15 -18.50
N ARG A 137 -18.26 -7.32 -18.36
CA ARG A 137 -18.89 -8.66 -18.53
C ARG A 137 -18.85 -9.09 -20.00
N PRO A 138 -18.00 -10.05 -20.40
CA PRO A 138 -17.95 -10.51 -21.77
C PRO A 138 -19.08 -11.52 -22.01
N GLY A 139 -19.89 -11.27 -23.03
CA GLY A 139 -20.54 -12.33 -23.78
C GLY A 139 -21.90 -12.82 -23.26
N ARG A 140 -22.95 -12.02 -23.43
CA ARG A 140 -24.27 -12.60 -23.72
C ARG A 140 -24.29 -12.99 -25.20
N ARG A 141 -23.88 -14.23 -25.48
CA ARG A 141 -23.89 -14.85 -26.81
C ARG A 141 -25.32 -14.86 -27.36
N PRO A 142 -25.60 -14.32 -28.56
CA PRO A 142 -26.92 -14.48 -29.18
C PRO A 142 -27.18 -15.96 -29.48
N PRO A 143 -28.43 -16.45 -29.34
CA PRO A 143 -28.77 -17.84 -29.60
C PRO A 143 -28.58 -18.17 -31.09
N PRO A 144 -28.18 -19.42 -31.42
CA PRO A 144 -27.97 -19.83 -32.80
C PRO A 144 -29.28 -19.82 -33.57
N ALA A 145 -29.30 -19.14 -34.72
CA ALA A 145 -30.39 -19.17 -35.67
C ALA A 145 -30.55 -20.59 -36.22
N THR A 146 -31.72 -21.18 -36.02
CA THR A 146 -32.13 -22.43 -36.64
C THR A 146 -32.42 -22.19 -38.12
N HIS A 147 -31.44 -22.50 -38.97
CA HIS A 147 -31.62 -22.61 -40.40
C HIS A 147 -32.50 -23.84 -40.68
N ARG A 148 -33.76 -23.64 -41.06
CA ARG A 148 -34.67 -24.70 -41.52
C ARG A 148 -34.86 -24.53 -43.02
N GLU A 149 -34.20 -25.39 -43.78
CA GLU A 149 -34.38 -25.55 -45.22
C GLU A 149 -35.77 -26.12 -45.54
N SER A 150 -36.46 -25.53 -46.51
CA SER A 150 -37.40 -26.15 -47.48
C SER A 150 -37.73 -25.14 -48.58
#